data_AF-A0A4Q5T359-F1
#
_entry.id   AF-A0A4Q5T359-F1
#
_cell.length_a   1.000
_cell.length_b   1.000
_cell.length_c   1.000
_cell.angle_alpha   90.00
_cell.angle_beta   90.00
_cell.angle_gamma   90.00
#
_symmetry.space_group_name_H-M   'P 1'
#
loop_
_entity.id
_entity.type
_entity.pdbx_description
1 polymer ?
#
loop_
_entity_poly.entity_id
_entity_poly.type
_entity_poly.pdbx_seq_one_letter_code
_entity_poly.pdbx_strand_id
1 'polypeptide(L)'
;GGITRGQQAGPGLLTATVLFGLVAGGVAGIASAFAVGRLGSLRPVASTGVVVSLAYLAYTVVPWLKYPPNPPAVGSGETIGERTALYFGFVTVSLLAVVAAVLLVRALLARGPWLAVVSGVALYLVVVGVAAVVLAPIDEVPDSFPANTLYSFRIGALATSTAMWAGVALVLTGLTARTWRARQADELRRARAAAL
;
A
#
# COMPACT_ATOMS: atom_id res chain seq x y z
N GLY A 1 -21.63 -22.11 -21.97
CA GLY A 1 -21.97 -21.33 -20.77
C GLY A 1 -20.85 -20.36 -20.49
N GLY A 2 -21.09 -19.06 -20.66
CA GLY A 2 -20.08 -18.02 -20.43
C GLY A 2 -20.43 -17.20 -19.19
N ILE A 3 -19.41 -16.59 -18.57
CA ILE A 3 -19.58 -15.66 -17.47
C ILE A 3 -20.18 -14.35 -18.02
N THR A 4 -21.31 -13.91 -17.49
CA THR A 4 -21.98 -12.67 -17.91
C THR A 4 -21.29 -11.43 -17.36
N ARG A 5 -21.47 -10.26 -18.00
CA ARG A 5 -20.95 -8.97 -17.52
C ARG A 5 -21.45 -8.64 -16.10
N GLY A 6 -22.69 -9.03 -15.76
CA GLY A 6 -23.24 -8.88 -14.41
C GLY A 6 -22.54 -9.76 -13.38
N GLN A 7 -22.19 -11.00 -13.74
CA GLN A 7 -21.41 -11.90 -12.87
C GLN A 7 -19.97 -11.40 -12.66
N GLN A 8 -19.34 -10.84 -13.70
CA GLN A 8 -18.01 -10.24 -13.60
C GLN A 8 -18.00 -8.97 -12.74
N ALA A 9 -18.95 -8.06 -12.98
CA ALA A 9 -19.01 -6.76 -12.30
C ALA A 9 -19.54 -6.85 -10.85
N GLY A 10 -20.36 -7.85 -10.52
CA GLY A 10 -20.89 -8.05 -9.18
C GLY A 10 -20.07 -9.06 -8.36
N PRO A 11 -20.47 -10.35 -8.34
CA PRO A 11 -19.81 -11.37 -7.52
C PRO A 11 -18.31 -11.54 -7.80
N GLY A 12 -17.90 -11.53 -9.08
CA GLY A 12 -16.50 -11.71 -9.46
C GLY A 12 -15.59 -10.61 -8.92
N LEU A 13 -15.97 -9.35 -9.13
CA LEU A 13 -15.24 -8.19 -8.60
C LEU A 13 -15.19 -8.19 -7.07
N LEU A 14 -16.30 -8.52 -6.41
CA LEU A 14 -16.35 -8.61 -4.95
C LEU A 14 -15.37 -9.67 -4.43
N THR A 15 -15.41 -10.88 -4.98
CA THR A 15 -14.50 -11.97 -4.59
C THR A 15 -13.05 -11.57 -4.80
N ALA A 16 -12.71 -11.00 -5.97
CA ALA A 16 -11.35 -10.55 -6.26
C ALA A 16 -10.88 -9.49 -5.25
N THR A 17 -11.73 -8.49 -4.95
CA THR A 17 -11.41 -7.41 -4.01
C THR A 17 -11.21 -7.93 -2.59
N VAL A 18 -12.05 -8.86 -2.13
CA VAL A 18 -11.94 -9.46 -0.79
C VAL A 18 -10.67 -10.30 -0.67
N LEU A 19 -10.38 -11.15 -1.64
CA LEU A 19 -9.17 -11.98 -1.63
C LEU A 19 -7.90 -11.12 -1.68
N PHE A 20 -7.89 -10.12 -2.55
CA PHE A 20 -6.77 -9.19 -2.64
C PHE A 20 -6.60 -8.38 -1.34
N GLY A 21 -7.69 -7.87 -0.77
CA GLY A 21 -7.68 -7.18 0.52
C GLY A 21 -7.19 -8.06 1.67
N LEU A 22 -7.53 -9.35 1.68
CA LEU A 22 -7.04 -10.32 2.66
C LEU A 22 -5.53 -10.51 2.56
N VAL A 23 -5.00 -10.69 1.35
CA VAL A 23 -3.55 -10.84 1.10
C VAL A 23 -2.81 -9.55 1.48
N ALA A 24 -3.27 -8.41 0.99
CA ALA A 24 -2.69 -7.10 1.29
C ALA A 24 -2.71 -6.83 2.81
N GLY A 25 -3.85 -7.09 3.47
CA GLY A 25 -4.00 -6.97 4.91
C GLY A 25 -3.11 -7.93 5.71
N GLY A 26 -2.95 -9.17 5.25
CA GLY A 26 -2.07 -10.15 5.87
C GLY A 26 -0.59 -9.71 5.81
N VAL A 27 -0.12 -9.32 4.63
CA VAL A 27 1.26 -8.81 4.44
C VAL A 27 1.48 -7.55 5.26
N ALA A 28 0.56 -6.59 5.19
CA ALA A 28 0.65 -5.35 5.97
C ALA A 28 0.59 -5.63 7.49
N GLY A 29 -0.18 -6.63 7.93
CA GLY A 29 -0.26 -7.08 9.32
C GLY A 29 1.06 -7.67 9.82
N ILE A 30 1.70 -8.55 9.03
CA ILE A 30 3.02 -9.11 9.34
C ILE A 30 4.07 -8.00 9.41
N ALA A 31 4.09 -7.11 8.41
CA ALA A 31 4.98 -5.96 8.40
C ALA A 31 4.74 -5.03 9.60
N SER A 32 3.48 -4.82 9.99
CA SER A 32 3.12 -4.02 11.17
C SER A 32 3.63 -4.67 12.45
N ALA A 33 3.42 -5.98 12.62
CA ALA A 33 3.93 -6.72 13.77
C ALA A 33 5.46 -6.65 13.87
N PHE A 34 6.16 -6.69 12.74
CA PHE A 34 7.60 -6.46 12.70
C PHE A 34 7.97 -5.00 13.01
N ALA A 35 7.18 -4.01 12.58
CA ALA A 35 7.51 -2.61 12.81
C ALA A 35 7.29 -2.14 14.26
N VAL A 36 6.39 -2.78 15.02
CA VAL A 36 6.14 -2.41 16.42
C VAL A 36 7.44 -2.41 17.24
N GLY A 37 7.69 -1.29 17.93
CA GLY A 37 8.91 -1.09 18.73
C GLY A 37 10.18 -0.79 17.92
N ARG A 38 10.12 -0.84 16.58
CA ARG A 38 11.25 -0.53 15.69
C ARG A 38 11.19 0.89 15.10
N LEU A 39 10.02 1.55 15.16
CA LEU A 39 9.79 2.90 14.63
C LEU A 39 9.87 3.98 15.73
N GLY A 40 10.95 3.98 16.52
CA GLY A 40 11.15 4.94 17.60
C GLY A 40 10.15 4.77 18.75
N SER A 41 9.55 5.86 19.22
CA SER A 41 8.60 5.89 20.34
C SER A 41 7.14 5.66 19.92
N LEU A 42 6.88 5.26 18.67
CA LEU A 42 5.52 5.04 18.20
C LEU A 42 4.84 3.89 18.96
N ARG A 43 3.62 4.16 19.44
CA ARG A 43 2.74 3.12 19.98
C ARG A 43 2.42 2.07 18.91
N PRO A 44 2.04 0.84 19.27
CA PRO A 44 1.74 -0.20 18.29
C PRO A 44 0.71 0.22 17.25
N VAL A 45 -0.37 0.88 17.67
CA VAL A 45 -1.42 1.38 16.76
C VAL A 45 -0.86 2.39 15.74
N ALA A 46 0.00 3.31 16.19
CA ALA A 46 0.62 4.29 15.30
C ALA A 46 1.62 3.63 14.35
N SER A 47 2.40 2.65 14.82
CA SER A 47 3.31 1.86 13.98
C SER A 47 2.54 1.11 12.89
N THR A 48 1.43 0.46 13.24
CA THR A 48 0.53 -0.20 12.28
C THR A 48 -0.02 0.79 11.26
N GLY A 49 -0.49 1.96 11.72
CA GLY A 49 -0.99 3.02 10.82
C GLY A 49 0.06 3.45 9.80
N VAL A 50 1.28 3.74 10.27
CA VAL A 50 2.41 4.13 9.39
C VAL A 50 2.71 3.03 8.37
N VAL A 51 2.81 1.77 8.80
CA VAL A 51 3.11 0.66 7.87
C VAL A 51 2.03 0.51 6.81
N VAL A 52 0.76 0.56 7.18
CA VAL A 52 -0.34 0.43 6.21
C VAL A 52 -0.37 1.62 5.25
N SER A 53 -0.13 2.84 5.73
CA SER A 53 -0.04 4.03 4.88
C SER A 53 1.13 3.96 3.89
N LEU A 54 2.30 3.51 4.35
CA LEU A 54 3.47 3.32 3.48
C LEU A 54 3.25 2.20 2.46
N ALA A 55 2.59 1.11 2.86
CA ALA A 55 2.24 0.02 1.94
C ALA A 55 1.26 0.49 0.85
N TYR A 56 0.20 1.22 1.22
CA TYR A 56 -0.73 1.83 0.26
C TYR A 56 -0.01 2.79 -0.70
N LEU A 57 0.84 3.68 -0.18
CA LEU A 57 1.61 4.62 -0.99
C LEU A 57 2.49 3.87 -1.99
N ALA A 58 3.30 2.92 -1.50
CA ALA A 58 4.33 2.26 -2.29
C ALA A 58 3.76 1.25 -3.29
N TYR A 59 2.69 0.54 -2.94
CA TYR A 59 2.08 -0.48 -3.78
C TYR A 59 1.00 0.05 -4.71
N THR A 60 0.22 1.05 -4.29
CA THR A 60 -0.95 1.52 -5.05
C THR A 60 -0.74 2.92 -5.63
N VAL A 61 -0.48 3.93 -4.79
CA VAL A 61 -0.49 5.32 -5.25
C VAL A 61 0.64 5.58 -6.24
N VAL A 62 1.87 5.24 -5.87
CA VAL A 62 3.04 5.51 -6.71
C VAL A 62 2.99 4.73 -8.03
N PRO A 63 2.71 3.42 -8.04
CA PRO A 63 2.54 2.68 -9.29
C PRO A 63 1.38 3.20 -10.15
N TRP A 64 0.27 3.62 -9.55
CA TRP A 64 -0.83 4.24 -10.30
C TRP A 64 -0.43 5.55 -10.99
N LEU A 65 0.45 6.36 -10.38
CA LEU A 65 0.94 7.59 -11.00
C LEU A 65 1.79 7.34 -12.25
N LYS A 66 2.58 6.26 -12.27
CA LYS A 66 3.44 5.91 -13.42
C LYS A 66 2.72 5.05 -14.46
N TYR A 67 1.96 4.06 -14.01
CA TYR A 67 1.27 3.06 -14.83
C TYR A 67 -0.20 2.93 -14.40
N PRO A 68 -1.03 3.96 -14.66
CA PRO A 68 -2.44 3.92 -14.30
C PRO A 68 -3.16 2.80 -15.08
N PRO A 69 -4.14 2.11 -14.46
CA PRO A 69 -4.84 1.02 -15.11
C PRO A 69 -5.69 1.54 -16.28
N ASN A 70 -5.72 0.78 -17.38
CA ASN A 70 -6.57 1.06 -18.53
C ASN A 70 -7.89 0.28 -18.43
N PRO A 71 -9.00 0.81 -18.99
CA PRO A 71 -10.27 0.10 -19.05
C PRO A 71 -10.13 -1.26 -19.75
N PRO A 72 -10.99 -2.25 -19.40
CA PRO A 72 -11.04 -3.50 -20.13
C PRO A 72 -11.20 -3.25 -21.63
N ALA A 73 -10.50 -4.03 -22.46
CA ALA A 73 -10.46 -3.96 -23.93
C ALA A 73 -9.65 -2.81 -24.57
N VAL A 74 -9.03 -1.91 -23.79
CA VAL A 74 -8.16 -0.86 -24.35
C VAL A 74 -6.75 -1.38 -24.65
N GLY A 75 -6.25 -2.33 -23.86
CA GLY A 75 -4.91 -2.88 -24.05
C GLY A 75 -4.87 -4.07 -25.01
N SER A 76 -3.76 -4.18 -25.75
CA SER A 76 -3.42 -5.35 -26.56
C SER A 76 -3.10 -6.56 -25.68
N GLY A 77 -3.52 -7.76 -26.12
CA GLY A 77 -3.15 -9.03 -25.50
C GLY A 77 -1.67 -9.39 -25.66
N GLU A 78 -1.08 -8.97 -26.78
CA GLU A 78 0.30 -9.30 -27.16
C GLU A 78 1.32 -8.63 -26.22
N THR A 79 1.01 -7.44 -25.72
CA THR A 79 1.89 -6.67 -24.83
C THR A 79 1.58 -6.86 -23.33
N ILE A 80 0.64 -7.75 -22.96
CA ILE A 80 0.26 -7.98 -21.54
C ILE A 80 1.48 -8.33 -20.69
N GLY A 81 2.35 -9.21 -21.17
CA GLY A 81 3.52 -9.67 -20.43
C GLY A 81 4.49 -8.54 -20.10
N GLU A 82 4.81 -7.71 -21.08
CA GLU A 82 5.71 -6.56 -20.92
C GLU A 82 5.14 -5.52 -19.96
N ARG A 83 3.87 -5.11 -20.13
CA ARG A 83 3.23 -4.15 -19.23
C ARG A 83 3.18 -4.64 -17.79
N THR A 84 2.92 -5.94 -17.63
CA THR A 84 2.87 -6.61 -16.32
C THR A 84 4.26 -6.62 -15.67
N ALA A 85 5.31 -6.91 -16.43
CA ALA A 85 6.70 -6.87 -15.96
C ALA A 85 7.12 -5.45 -15.54
N LEU A 86 6.79 -4.43 -16.35
CA LEU A 86 7.06 -3.02 -16.02
C LEU A 86 6.33 -2.58 -14.76
N TYR A 87 5.04 -2.91 -14.64
CA TYR A 87 4.24 -2.60 -13.46
C TYR A 87 4.83 -3.24 -12.20
N PHE A 88 5.06 -4.56 -12.20
CA PHE A 88 5.61 -5.25 -11.02
C PHE A 88 7.07 -4.88 -10.73
N GLY A 89 7.86 -4.57 -11.76
CA GLY A 89 9.20 -4.02 -11.61
C GLY A 89 9.17 -2.69 -10.86
N PHE A 90 8.30 -1.78 -11.26
CA PHE A 90 8.14 -0.49 -10.60
C PHE A 90 7.58 -0.60 -9.18
N VAL A 91 6.58 -1.46 -8.95
CA VAL A 91 6.08 -1.79 -7.61
C VAL A 91 7.21 -2.30 -6.72
N THR A 92 8.05 -3.20 -7.24
CA THR A 92 9.19 -3.76 -6.50
C THR A 92 10.17 -2.67 -6.09
N VAL A 93 10.55 -1.79 -7.02
CA VAL A 93 11.43 -0.66 -6.73
C VAL A 93 10.81 0.26 -5.66
N SER A 94 9.53 0.59 -5.77
CA SER A 94 8.82 1.42 -4.79
C SER A 94 8.79 0.78 -3.40
N LEU A 95 8.54 -0.54 -3.30
CA LEU A 95 8.57 -1.26 -2.03
C LEU A 95 9.98 -1.32 -1.41
N LEU A 96 11.01 -1.56 -2.21
CA LEU A 96 12.39 -1.54 -1.72
C LEU A 96 12.82 -0.13 -1.28
N ALA A 97 12.41 0.90 -2.04
CA ALA A 97 12.68 2.29 -1.71
C ALA A 97 12.05 2.68 -0.38
N VAL A 98 10.81 2.26 -0.09
CA VAL A 98 10.16 2.60 1.19
C VAL A 98 10.83 1.89 2.36
N VAL A 99 11.29 0.64 2.18
CA VAL A 99 12.10 -0.06 3.19
C VAL A 99 13.42 0.67 3.45
N ALA A 100 14.14 1.03 2.39
CA ALA A 100 15.40 1.78 2.50
C ALA A 100 15.20 3.14 3.19
N ALA A 101 14.12 3.86 2.86
CA ALA A 101 13.73 5.10 3.50
C ALA A 101 13.49 4.92 5.00
N VAL A 102 12.73 3.88 5.40
CA VAL A 102 12.49 3.58 6.82
C VAL A 102 13.79 3.24 7.55
N LEU A 103 14.69 2.46 6.93
CA LEU A 103 15.99 2.15 7.51
C LEU A 103 16.86 3.40 7.69
N LEU A 104 16.87 4.30 6.70
CA LEU A 104 17.58 5.57 6.78
C LEU A 104 17.02 6.47 7.88
N VAL A 105 15.68 6.61 7.96
CA VAL A 105 15.01 7.35 9.03
C VAL A 105 15.48 6.82 10.38
N ARG A 106 15.42 5.50 10.60
CA ARG A 106 15.84 4.87 11.86
C ARG A 106 17.31 5.16 12.20
N ALA A 107 18.21 5.10 11.22
CA ALA A 107 19.63 5.40 11.42
C ALA A 107 19.89 6.87 11.80
N LEU A 108 19.02 7.78 11.34
CA LEU A 108 19.17 9.21 11.56
C LEU A 108 18.36 9.75 12.75
N LEU A 109 17.49 8.96 13.38
CA LEU A 109 16.65 9.42 14.49
C LEU A 109 17.47 10.04 15.64
N ALA A 110 18.64 9.47 15.95
CA ALA A 110 19.54 9.99 16.99
C ALA A 110 20.14 11.37 16.65
N ARG A 111 20.15 11.75 15.37
CA ARG A 111 20.65 13.05 14.89
C ARG A 111 19.54 14.11 14.79
N GLY A 112 18.28 13.74 15.04
CA GLY A 112 17.13 14.63 15.00
C GLY A 112 15.98 14.08 14.16
N PRO A 113 14.73 14.04 14.69
CA PRO A 113 13.58 13.51 13.97
C PRO A 113 13.29 14.21 12.63
N TRP A 114 13.47 15.53 12.56
CA TRP A 114 13.25 16.30 11.33
C TRP A 114 14.20 15.86 10.21
N LEU A 115 15.51 15.84 10.50
CA LEU A 115 16.53 15.40 9.54
C LEU A 115 16.26 13.96 9.06
N ALA A 116 15.91 13.08 10.00
CA ALA A 116 15.62 11.68 9.69
C ALA A 116 14.45 11.54 8.70
N VAL A 117 13.32 12.18 8.99
CA VAL A 117 12.11 12.10 8.15
C VAL A 117 12.35 12.73 6.78
N VAL A 118 12.92 13.94 6.73
CA VAL A 118 13.20 14.62 5.46
C VAL A 118 14.15 13.80 4.59
N SER A 119 15.20 13.20 5.18
CA SER A 119 16.14 12.35 4.43
C SER A 119 15.48 11.09 3.89
N GLY A 120 14.61 10.45 4.68
CA GLY A 120 13.84 9.28 4.23
C GLY A 120 12.89 9.61 3.08
N VAL A 121 12.15 10.72 3.19
CA VAL A 121 11.26 11.20 2.13
C VAL A 121 12.05 11.53 0.87
N ALA A 122 13.16 12.27 1.00
CA ALA A 122 14.03 12.60 -0.12
C ALA A 122 14.58 11.34 -0.81
N LEU A 123 15.07 10.36 -0.05
CA LEU A 123 15.54 9.09 -0.60
C LEU A 123 14.44 8.37 -1.39
N TYR A 124 13.24 8.25 -0.81
CA TYR A 124 12.12 7.59 -1.47
C TYR A 124 11.77 8.27 -2.79
N LEU A 125 11.63 9.61 -2.78
CA LEU A 125 11.29 10.39 -3.96
C LEU A 125 12.37 10.32 -5.05
N VAL A 126 13.65 10.36 -4.67
CA VAL A 126 14.76 10.24 -5.63
C VAL A 126 14.75 8.86 -6.28
N VAL A 127 14.67 7.78 -5.50
CA VAL A 127 14.70 6.42 -6.04
C VAL A 127 13.51 6.15 -6.96
N VAL A 128 12.30 6.49 -6.50
CA VAL A 128 11.08 6.31 -7.30
C VAL A 128 11.07 7.22 -8.53
N GLY A 129 11.51 8.47 -8.40
CA GLY A 129 11.60 9.43 -9.51
C GLY A 129 12.57 8.97 -10.58
N VAL A 130 13.75 8.50 -10.19
CA VAL A 130 14.74 7.92 -11.13
C VAL A 130 14.14 6.69 -11.81
N ALA A 131 13.53 5.77 -11.07
CA ALA A 131 12.89 4.60 -11.65
C ALA A 131 11.76 4.99 -12.62
N ALA A 132 10.98 6.01 -12.30
CA ALA A 132 9.90 6.50 -13.15
C ALA A 132 10.43 7.10 -14.47
N VAL A 133 11.64 7.65 -14.49
CA VAL A 133 12.29 8.14 -15.71
C VAL A 133 12.94 7.00 -16.50
N VAL A 134 13.60 6.06 -15.82
CA VAL A 134 14.34 4.96 -16.45
C VAL A 134 13.43 3.90 -17.06
N LEU A 135 12.33 3.55 -16.39
CA LEU A 135 11.41 2.53 -16.91
C LEU A 135 10.57 3.09 -18.06
N ALA A 136 10.46 2.29 -19.13
CA ALA A 136 9.76 2.66 -20.36
C ALA A 136 8.32 3.12 -20.08
N PRO A 137 7.86 4.22 -20.72
CA PRO A 137 6.45 4.59 -20.67
C PRO A 137 5.61 3.53 -21.38
N ILE A 138 4.38 3.33 -20.90
CA ILE A 138 3.38 2.49 -21.56
C ILE A 138 2.33 3.43 -22.13
N ASP A 139 2.19 3.44 -23.45
CA ASP A 139 1.08 4.10 -24.13
C ASP A 139 0.42 3.13 -25.09
N GLU A 140 -0.76 2.67 -24.71
CA GLU A 140 -1.56 1.72 -25.46
C GLU A 140 -2.98 2.22 -25.69
N VAL A 141 -3.27 3.45 -25.25
CA VAL A 141 -4.60 4.04 -25.40
C VAL A 141 -4.64 4.72 -26.77
N PRO A 142 -5.52 4.30 -27.69
CA PRO A 142 -5.66 5.00 -28.95
C PRO A 142 -6.15 6.44 -28.75
N ASP A 143 -5.68 7.38 -29.57
CA ASP A 143 -6.12 8.78 -29.52
C ASP A 143 -7.64 8.95 -29.69
N SER A 144 -8.30 7.97 -30.31
CA SER A 144 -9.76 7.94 -30.50
C SER A 144 -10.54 7.50 -29.25
N PHE A 145 -9.86 6.99 -28.21
CA PHE A 145 -10.54 6.53 -27.00
C PHE A 145 -11.06 7.71 -26.17
N PRO A 146 -12.34 7.71 -25.73
CA PRO A 146 -12.91 8.86 -25.03
C PRO A 146 -12.16 9.19 -23.72
N ALA A 147 -11.55 10.38 -23.67
CA ALA A 147 -10.74 10.84 -22.53
C ALA A 147 -11.53 10.86 -21.21
N ASN A 148 -12.81 11.27 -21.24
CA ASN A 148 -13.66 11.29 -20.05
C ASN A 148 -13.91 9.89 -19.47
N THR A 149 -14.07 8.88 -20.33
CA THR A 149 -14.24 7.48 -19.92
C THR A 149 -12.94 6.94 -19.31
N LEU A 150 -11.80 7.23 -19.93
CA LEU A 150 -10.49 6.83 -19.42
C LEU A 150 -10.22 7.44 -18.04
N TYR A 151 -10.45 8.75 -17.90
CA TYR A 151 -10.28 9.47 -16.65
C TYR A 151 -11.18 8.90 -15.55
N SER A 152 -12.48 8.76 -15.82
CA SER A 152 -13.45 8.23 -14.86
C SER A 152 -13.09 6.82 -14.40
N PHE A 153 -12.61 5.98 -15.31
CA PHE A 153 -12.12 4.64 -14.97
C PHE A 153 -10.89 4.69 -14.07
N ARG A 154 -9.87 5.50 -14.41
CA ARG A 154 -8.62 5.61 -13.63
C ARG A 154 -8.87 6.12 -12.21
N ILE A 155 -9.71 7.14 -12.06
CA ILE A 155 -10.11 7.67 -10.75
C ILE A 155 -10.96 6.66 -9.99
N GLY A 156 -11.91 5.98 -10.65
CA GLY A 156 -12.70 4.91 -10.04
C GLY A 156 -11.83 3.77 -9.50
N ALA A 157 -10.87 3.31 -10.28
CA ALA A 157 -9.93 2.26 -9.88
C ALA A 157 -9.06 2.68 -8.67
N LEU A 158 -8.58 3.93 -8.66
CA LEU A 158 -7.85 4.48 -7.53
C LEU A 158 -8.75 4.58 -6.29
N ALA A 159 -9.99 5.05 -6.44
CA ALA A 159 -10.95 5.18 -5.35
C ALA A 159 -11.31 3.82 -4.74
N THR A 160 -11.58 2.79 -5.56
CA THR A 160 -11.83 1.42 -5.09
C THR A 160 -10.63 0.88 -4.30
N SER A 161 -9.42 1.04 -4.84
CA SER A 161 -8.20 0.60 -4.14
C SER A 161 -8.00 1.34 -2.83
N THR A 162 -8.26 2.65 -2.81
CA THR A 162 -8.17 3.50 -1.62
C THR A 162 -9.17 3.09 -0.55
N ALA A 163 -10.42 2.81 -0.92
CA ALA A 163 -11.45 2.31 0.00
C ALA A 163 -11.05 0.96 0.61
N MET A 164 -10.49 0.05 -0.20
CA MET A 164 -9.98 -1.22 0.29
C MET A 164 -8.85 -1.02 1.31
N TRP A 165 -7.83 -0.22 0.98
CA TRP A 165 -6.72 0.08 1.88
C TRP A 165 -7.16 0.80 3.15
N ALA A 166 -8.16 1.68 3.07
CA ALA A 166 -8.78 2.29 4.23
C ALA A 166 -9.45 1.23 5.14
N GLY A 167 -10.17 0.27 4.55
CA GLY A 167 -10.71 -0.88 5.27
C GLY A 167 -9.62 -1.69 5.98
N VAL A 168 -8.53 -2.00 5.29
CA VAL A 168 -7.36 -2.68 5.87
C VAL A 168 -6.77 -1.88 7.03
N ALA A 169 -6.58 -0.57 6.85
CA ALA A 169 -6.04 0.31 7.89
C ALA A 169 -6.93 0.33 9.13
N LEU A 170 -8.25 0.50 8.97
CA LEU A 170 -9.21 0.52 10.07
C LEU A 170 -9.25 -0.82 10.82
N VAL A 171 -9.30 -1.94 10.09
CA VAL A 171 -9.31 -3.27 10.69
C VAL A 171 -8.02 -3.54 11.46
N LEU A 172 -6.85 -3.35 10.83
CA LEU A 172 -5.57 -3.64 11.47
C LEU A 172 -5.28 -2.73 12.65
N THR A 173 -5.53 -1.41 12.53
CA THR A 173 -5.33 -0.48 13.65
C THR A 173 -6.34 -0.74 14.78
N GLY A 174 -7.59 -1.07 14.46
CA GLY A 174 -8.62 -1.45 15.43
C GLY A 174 -8.28 -2.73 16.19
N LEU A 175 -7.83 -3.78 15.49
CA LEU A 175 -7.36 -5.02 16.11
C LEU A 175 -6.10 -4.79 16.97
N THR A 176 -5.17 -3.98 16.48
CA THR A 176 -3.96 -3.59 17.24
C THR A 176 -4.34 -2.82 18.50
N ALA A 177 -5.30 -1.90 18.42
CA ALA A 177 -5.76 -1.11 19.57
C ALA A 177 -6.44 -2.01 20.61
N ARG A 178 -7.29 -2.94 20.18
CA ARG A 178 -7.96 -3.90 21.06
C ARG A 178 -6.95 -4.80 21.79
N THR A 179 -6.01 -5.39 21.06
CA THR A 179 -4.98 -6.28 21.63
C THR A 179 -4.04 -5.54 22.57
N TRP A 180 -3.63 -4.31 22.22
CA TRP A 180 -2.82 -3.47 23.08
C TRP A 180 -3.51 -3.11 24.39
N ARG A 181 -4.78 -2.68 24.35
CA ARG A 181 -5.56 -2.36 25.56
C ARG A 181 -5.74 -3.58 26.46
N ALA A 182 -6.00 -4.75 25.89
CA ALA A 182 -6.12 -5.99 26.66
C ALA A 182 -4.84 -6.31 27.45
N ARG A 183 -3.67 -6.21 26.80
CA ARG A 183 -2.36 -6.42 27.46
C ARG A 183 -2.12 -5.42 28.59
N GLN A 184 -2.40 -4.14 28.37
CA GLN A 184 -2.25 -3.13 29.43
C GLN A 184 -3.15 -3.41 30.63
N ALA A 185 -4.38 -3.87 30.41
CA ALA A 185 -5.31 -4.22 31.49
C ALA A 185 -4.86 -5.46 32.28
N ASP A 186 -4.21 -6.43 31.62
CA ASP A 186 -3.62 -7.60 32.28
C ASP A 186 -2.40 -7.23 33.12
N GLU A 187 -1.50 -6.40 32.59
CA GLU A 187 -0.30 -5.91 33.29
C GLU A 187 -0.68 -5.13 34.57
N LEU A 188 -1.66 -4.23 34.48
CA LEU A 188 -2.17 -3.49 35.63
C LEU A 188 -2.80 -4.40 36.68
N ARG A 189 -3.51 -5.45 36.27
CA ARG A 189 -4.08 -6.44 37.20
C ARG A 189 -2.98 -7.22 37.93
N ARG A 190 -1.94 -7.66 37.22
CA ARG A 190 -0.79 -8.35 37.83
C ARG A 190 -0.02 -7.45 38.79
N ALA A 191 0.22 -6.19 38.41
CA ALA A 191 0.90 -5.23 39.27
C ALA A 191 0.13 -4.96 40.57
N ARG A 192 -1.21 -4.86 40.50
CA ARG A 192 -2.07 -4.74 41.69
C ARG A 192 -2.03 -5.99 42.57
N ALA A 193 -2.06 -7.18 41.98
CA ALA A 193 -1.99 -8.43 42.72
C ALA A 193 -0.63 -8.62 43.43
N ALA A 194 0.47 -8.13 42.84
CA ALA A 194 1.79 -8.18 43.45
C ALA A 194 2.02 -7.12 44.55
N ALA A 195 1.12 -6.14 44.67
CA ALA A 195 1.21 -5.06 45.65
C ALA A 195 0.35 -5.31 46.92
N LEU A 196 -0.35 -6.44 46.98
CA LEU A 196 -1.12 -6.93 48.14
C LEU A 196 -0.32 -8.02 48.86
#